data_AF-A0A833HAX8-F1
#
_entry.id   AF-A0A833HAX8-F1
#
_cell.length_a   1.000
_cell.length_b   1.000
_cell.length_c   1.000
_cell.angle_alpha   90.00
_cell.angle_beta   90.00
_cell.angle_gamma   90.00
#
_symmetry.space_group_name_H-M   'P 1'
#
loop_
_entity.id
_entity.type
_entity.pdbx_description
1 polymer ?
#
loop_
_entity_poly.entity_id
_entity_poly.type
_entity_poly.pdbx_seq_one_letter_code
_entity_poly.pdbx_strand_id
1 'polypeptide(L)'
;MRRGPVVAAAVAGCGFVAGVFPVFESDLFWHLASGRWILEHGAVPRSDPFRFTAEAAPWIDHEWLFQVVVRGLEAAGGLDALILLRATALALFALLLFASGRRAGLPEGLAGLVALAATLGARPRFLVRPEIVTLFGVVVLLGRVERIARPRDERWKEPRARSGWTLVALVVVWVQFHGEAMLAPGLAFLSLLGGALASPPAARRSRATWGLVFGLPALLAAALLANPYGWRLIEVPLGIARALADLPAANPEWRSSFAAPQP
;
A
#
# COMPACT_ATOMS: atom_id res chain seq x y z
N MET A 1 14.29 -33.81 -4.47
CA MET A 1 14.52 -32.75 -5.48
C MET A 1 13.93 -31.45 -4.98
N ARG A 2 14.69 -30.35 -4.94
CA ARG A 2 14.20 -29.04 -4.47
C ARG A 2 13.17 -28.50 -5.48
N ARG A 3 11.88 -28.71 -5.21
CA ARG A 3 10.77 -28.18 -6.03
C ARG A 3 10.61 -26.65 -5.90
N GLY A 4 11.26 -26.05 -4.89
CA GLY A 4 11.18 -24.62 -4.54
C GLY A 4 11.29 -23.64 -5.71
N PRO A 5 12.31 -23.76 -6.56
CA PRO A 5 12.48 -22.86 -7.70
C PRO A 5 11.34 -22.99 -8.73
N VAL A 6 10.82 -24.21 -8.93
CA VAL A 6 9.75 -24.47 -9.91
C VAL A 6 8.44 -23.86 -9.43
N VAL A 7 8.07 -24.07 -8.16
CA VAL A 7 6.84 -23.48 -7.60
C VAL A 7 6.94 -21.95 -7.57
N ALA A 8 8.09 -21.39 -7.17
CA ALA A 8 8.30 -19.94 -7.19
C ALA A 8 8.18 -19.35 -8.60
N ALA A 9 8.78 -20.00 -9.61
CA ALA A 9 8.68 -19.57 -11.00
C ALA A 9 7.25 -19.64 -11.52
N ALA A 10 6.51 -20.71 -11.20
CA ALA A 10 5.10 -20.85 -11.55
C ALA A 10 4.25 -19.75 -10.89
N VAL A 11 4.46 -19.48 -9.60
CA VAL A 11 3.77 -18.40 -8.87
C VAL A 11 4.04 -17.04 -9.51
N ALA A 12 5.30 -16.74 -9.82
CA ALA A 12 5.70 -15.50 -10.46
C ALA A 12 5.09 -15.38 -11.87
N GLY A 13 5.15 -16.43 -12.68
CA GLY A 13 4.61 -16.46 -14.04
C GLY A 13 3.09 -16.26 -14.06
N CYS A 14 2.36 -16.97 -13.21
CA CYS A 14 0.91 -16.78 -13.07
C CYS A 14 0.55 -15.37 -12.59
N GLY A 15 1.29 -14.84 -11.60
CA GLY A 15 1.12 -13.45 -11.15
C GLY A 15 1.37 -12.44 -12.28
N PHE A 16 2.43 -12.64 -13.06
CA PHE A 16 2.74 -11.78 -14.20
C PHE A 16 1.61 -11.78 -15.23
N VAL A 17 1.21 -12.96 -15.70
CA VAL A 17 0.13 -13.13 -16.69
C VAL A 17 -1.18 -12.51 -16.19
N ALA A 18 -1.51 -12.69 -14.91
CA ALA A 18 -2.71 -12.09 -14.33
C ALA A 18 -2.69 -10.55 -14.37
N GLY A 19 -1.52 -9.92 -14.39
CA GLY A 19 -1.37 -8.46 -14.48
C GLY A 19 -1.26 -7.92 -15.90
N VAL A 20 -1.29 -8.78 -16.94
CA VAL A 20 -1.31 -8.37 -18.34
C VAL A 20 -2.76 -8.21 -18.79
N PHE A 21 -3.27 -6.98 -18.76
CA PHE A 21 -4.59 -6.62 -19.28
C PHE A 21 -4.64 -5.15 -19.74
N PRO A 22 -5.60 -4.71 -20.55
CA PRO A 22 -5.67 -3.31 -20.95
C PRO A 22 -5.86 -2.37 -19.75
N VAL A 23 -5.40 -1.12 -19.90
CA VAL A 23 -5.72 -0.06 -18.96
C VAL A 23 -7.14 0.44 -19.25
N PHE A 24 -7.99 0.48 -18.22
CA PHE A 24 -9.37 0.96 -18.34
C PHE A 24 -9.82 1.84 -17.16
N GLU A 25 -8.89 2.17 -16.25
CA GLU A 25 -9.17 2.99 -15.07
C GLU A 25 -9.13 4.49 -15.42
N SER A 26 -10.13 5.24 -14.97
CA SER A 26 -10.26 6.68 -15.22
C SER A 26 -9.25 7.51 -14.45
N ASP A 27 -8.90 7.11 -13.21
CA ASP A 27 -8.01 7.88 -12.34
C ASP A 27 -6.57 7.99 -12.89
N LEU A 28 -6.17 7.09 -13.79
CA LEU A 28 -4.81 7.08 -14.33
C LEU A 28 -4.43 8.42 -14.97
N PHE A 29 -5.34 9.02 -15.73
CA PHE A 29 -5.04 10.28 -16.44
C PHE A 29 -4.85 11.44 -15.47
N TRP A 30 -5.51 11.42 -14.32
CA TRP A 30 -5.25 12.38 -13.24
C TRP A 30 -3.82 12.21 -12.68
N HIS A 31 -3.38 10.98 -12.44
CA HIS A 31 -2.00 10.72 -12.01
C HIS A 31 -0.96 11.15 -13.05
N LEU A 32 -1.22 10.90 -14.34
CA LEU A 32 -0.32 11.31 -15.43
C LEU A 32 -0.26 12.82 -15.58
N ALA A 33 -1.40 13.52 -15.48
CA ALA A 33 -1.46 14.97 -15.54
C ALA A 33 -0.73 15.61 -14.35
N SER A 34 -0.98 15.11 -13.14
CA SER A 34 -0.36 15.60 -11.90
C SER A 34 1.15 15.35 -11.89
N GLY A 35 1.58 14.15 -12.29
CA GLY A 35 3.00 13.82 -12.44
C GLY A 35 3.71 14.68 -13.49
N ARG A 36 3.04 15.01 -14.60
CA ARG A 36 3.56 15.95 -15.60
C ARG A 36 3.74 17.34 -15.00
N TRP A 37 2.73 17.84 -14.30
CA TRP A 37 2.78 19.14 -13.64
C TRP A 37 3.95 19.21 -12.65
N ILE A 38 4.13 18.17 -11.81
CA ILE A 38 5.24 18.10 -10.84
C ILE A 38 6.60 18.17 -11.53
N LEU A 39 6.78 17.41 -12.62
CA LEU A 39 8.03 17.38 -13.37
C LEU A 39 8.33 18.72 -14.06
N GLU A 40 7.31 19.40 -14.57
CA GLU A 40 7.45 20.70 -15.24
C GLU A 40 7.74 21.84 -14.25
N HIS A 41 7.16 21.80 -13.05
CA HIS A 41 7.27 22.87 -12.06
C HIS A 41 8.35 22.61 -11.00
N GLY A 42 8.87 21.37 -10.90
CA GLY A 42 9.87 20.99 -9.90
C GLY A 42 9.36 21.06 -8.45
N ALA A 43 8.04 20.99 -8.25
CA ALA A 43 7.40 21.16 -6.95
C ALA A 43 6.20 20.22 -6.78
N VAL A 44 5.88 19.89 -5.53
CA VAL A 44 4.68 19.14 -5.17
C VAL A 44 3.52 20.14 -5.00
N PRO A 45 2.35 19.95 -5.67
CA PRO A 45 1.24 20.91 -5.66
C PRO A 45 0.78 21.28 -4.25
N ARG A 46 0.56 22.57 -3.98
CA ARG A 46 -0.08 23.02 -2.72
C ARG A 46 -1.54 23.43 -2.93
N SER A 47 -1.91 23.60 -4.19
CA SER A 47 -3.25 23.95 -4.66
C SER A 47 -3.56 23.14 -5.90
N ASP A 48 -4.84 22.90 -6.16
CA ASP A 48 -5.33 22.14 -7.32
C ASP A 48 -5.10 22.93 -8.62
N PRO A 49 -4.19 22.48 -9.52
CA PRO A 49 -3.92 23.15 -10.79
C PRO A 49 -4.94 22.82 -11.87
N PHE A 50 -5.83 21.83 -11.65
CA PHE A 50 -6.80 21.35 -12.64
C PHE A 50 -8.22 21.88 -12.40
N ARG A 51 -8.41 22.67 -11.34
CA ARG A 51 -9.71 23.25 -11.00
C ARG A 51 -10.10 24.35 -12.00
N PHE A 52 -11.28 24.21 -12.61
CA PHE A 52 -11.75 25.12 -13.67
C PHE A 52 -12.53 26.35 -13.16
N THR A 53 -13.32 26.22 -12.08
CA THR A 53 -14.35 27.22 -11.71
C THR A 53 -14.13 28.00 -10.41
N ALA A 54 -13.05 27.75 -9.68
CA ALA A 54 -12.78 28.43 -8.41
C ALA A 54 -11.29 28.77 -8.28
N GLU A 55 -10.98 29.83 -7.53
CA GLU A 55 -9.60 30.15 -7.13
C GLU A 55 -8.91 28.90 -6.55
N ALA A 56 -7.59 28.84 -6.77
CA ALA A 56 -6.70 27.72 -6.47
C ALA A 56 -7.00 27.11 -5.08
N ALA A 57 -7.81 26.05 -5.07
CA ALA A 57 -8.21 25.41 -3.82
C ALA A 57 -7.01 24.69 -3.22
N PRO A 58 -6.85 24.70 -1.88
CA PRO A 58 -5.85 23.87 -1.24
C PRO A 58 -6.01 22.41 -1.65
N TRP A 59 -4.92 21.80 -2.12
CA TRP A 59 -4.88 20.39 -2.49
C TRP A 59 -3.69 19.71 -1.81
N ILE A 60 -3.96 18.55 -1.22
CA ILE A 60 -2.97 17.69 -0.61
C ILE A 60 -2.82 16.47 -1.51
N ASP A 61 -1.82 16.55 -2.38
CA ASP A 61 -1.44 15.48 -3.27
C ASP A 61 -0.58 14.44 -2.53
N HIS A 62 -1.27 13.54 -1.84
CA HIS A 62 -0.68 12.46 -1.05
C HIS A 62 -0.14 11.30 -1.90
N GLU A 63 -0.07 11.46 -3.22
CA GLU A 63 0.33 10.42 -4.17
C GLU A 63 1.44 10.92 -5.12
N TRP A 64 2.01 12.08 -4.84
CA TRP A 64 2.93 12.80 -5.73
C TRP A 64 4.07 11.92 -6.28
N LEU A 65 4.70 11.06 -5.47
CA LEU A 65 5.83 10.26 -5.93
C LEU A 65 5.38 9.13 -6.84
N PHE A 66 4.20 8.56 -6.58
CA PHE A 66 3.58 7.58 -7.48
C PHE A 66 3.38 8.22 -8.86
N GLN A 67 2.79 9.41 -8.89
CA GLN A 67 2.50 10.15 -10.11
C GLN A 67 3.75 10.48 -10.92
N VAL A 68 4.83 10.92 -10.27
CA VAL A 68 6.13 11.16 -10.91
C VAL A 68 6.66 9.87 -11.55
N VAL A 69 6.62 8.74 -10.83
CA VAL A 69 7.11 7.46 -11.35
C VAL A 69 6.28 6.98 -12.54
N VAL A 70 4.95 6.98 -12.44
CA VAL A 70 4.10 6.51 -13.56
C VAL A 70 4.18 7.44 -14.76
N ARG A 71 4.28 8.78 -14.54
CA ARG A 71 4.50 9.72 -15.64
C ARG A 71 5.83 9.47 -16.34
N GLY A 72 6.90 9.18 -15.60
CA GLY A 72 8.21 8.86 -16.16
C GLY A 72 8.23 7.56 -16.96
N LEU A 73 7.54 6.52 -16.46
CA LEU A 73 7.40 5.25 -17.18
C LEU A 73 6.56 5.40 -18.45
N GLU A 74 5.46 6.15 -18.38
CA GLU A 74 4.63 6.45 -19.54
C GLU A 74 5.40 7.26 -20.59
N ALA A 75 6.26 8.21 -20.18
CA ALA A 75 7.13 8.93 -21.10
C ALA A 75 8.11 8.01 -21.85
N ALA A 76 8.59 6.94 -21.18
CA ALA A 76 9.61 6.05 -21.72
C ALA A 76 9.05 4.95 -22.63
N GLY A 77 7.83 4.47 -22.37
CA GLY A 77 7.26 3.33 -23.10
C GLY A 77 5.74 3.30 -23.19
N GLY A 78 5.09 4.46 -23.02
CA GLY A 78 3.64 4.61 -23.13
C GLY A 78 2.87 3.78 -22.11
N LEU A 79 1.63 3.43 -22.46
CA LEU A 79 0.77 2.61 -21.61
C LEU A 79 1.29 1.18 -21.44
N ASP A 80 2.06 0.66 -22.39
CA ASP A 80 2.65 -0.68 -22.30
C ASP A 80 3.65 -0.78 -21.15
N ALA A 81 4.45 0.28 -20.91
CA ALA A 81 5.32 0.35 -19.74
C ALA A 81 4.54 0.27 -18.42
N LEU A 82 3.34 0.85 -18.36
CA LEU A 82 2.47 0.80 -17.18
C LEU A 82 1.82 -0.58 -16.99
N ILE A 83 1.46 -1.24 -18.09
CA ILE A 83 0.99 -2.64 -18.08
C ILE A 83 2.11 -3.56 -17.55
N LEU A 84 3.35 -3.36 -18.02
CA LEU A 84 4.52 -4.11 -17.56
C LEU A 84 4.84 -3.84 -16.09
N LEU A 85 4.73 -2.59 -15.63
CA LEU A 85 4.87 -2.22 -14.21
C LEU A 85 3.88 -3.03 -13.36
N ARG A 86 2.59 -3.00 -13.70
CA ARG A 86 1.55 -3.72 -12.97
C ARG A 86 1.76 -5.24 -13.02
N ALA A 87 2.07 -5.80 -14.19
CA ALA A 87 2.33 -7.23 -14.34
C ALA A 87 3.50 -7.69 -13.46
N THR A 88 4.57 -6.90 -13.45
CA THR A 88 5.74 -7.15 -12.60
C THR A 88 5.38 -7.00 -11.12
N ALA A 89 4.61 -5.98 -10.75
CA ALA A 89 4.15 -5.80 -9.37
C ALA A 89 3.30 -6.98 -8.90
N LEU A 90 2.39 -7.49 -9.74
CA LEU A 90 1.54 -8.63 -9.38
C LEU A 90 2.35 -9.92 -9.21
N ALA A 91 3.36 -10.15 -10.07
CA ALA A 91 4.31 -11.25 -9.93
C ALA A 91 5.13 -11.17 -8.63
N LEU A 92 5.67 -9.99 -8.33
CA LEU A 92 6.45 -9.74 -7.11
C LEU A 92 5.57 -9.88 -5.85
N PHE A 93 4.32 -9.45 -5.92
CA PHE A 93 3.37 -9.60 -4.83
C PHE A 93 3.05 -11.08 -4.57
N ALA A 94 2.81 -11.87 -5.62
CA ALA A 94 2.61 -13.31 -5.51
C ALA A 94 3.82 -14.01 -4.89
N LEU A 95 5.03 -13.65 -5.31
CA LEU A 95 6.28 -14.14 -4.73
C LEU A 95 6.44 -13.75 -3.25
N LEU A 96 6.06 -12.52 -2.89
CA LEU A 96 6.09 -12.05 -1.52
C LEU A 96 5.14 -12.86 -0.63
N LEU A 97 3.91 -13.10 -1.08
CA LEU A 97 2.93 -13.93 -0.39
C LEU A 97 3.39 -15.38 -0.29
N PHE A 98 3.96 -15.94 -1.36
CA PHE A 98 4.55 -17.28 -1.35
C PHE A 98 5.66 -17.39 -0.30
N ALA A 99 6.60 -16.43 -0.29
CA ALA A 99 7.67 -16.39 0.69
C ALA A 99 7.12 -16.25 2.13
N SER A 100 6.06 -15.46 2.34
CA SER A 100 5.39 -15.33 3.64
C SER A 100 4.73 -16.64 4.07
N GLY A 101 4.00 -17.32 3.18
CA GLY A 101 3.41 -18.63 3.47
C GLY A 101 4.46 -19.70 3.81
N ARG A 102 5.58 -19.72 3.09
CA ARG A 102 6.71 -20.62 3.39
C ARG A 102 7.32 -20.33 4.77
N ARG A 103 7.43 -19.05 5.16
CA ARG A 103 7.91 -18.65 6.50
C ARG A 103 6.92 -19.02 7.60
N ALA A 104 5.63 -18.99 7.30
CA ALA A 104 4.57 -19.47 8.20
C ALA A 104 4.54 -21.00 8.36
N GLY A 105 5.38 -21.75 7.64
CA GLY A 105 5.49 -23.20 7.74
C GLY A 105 4.61 -23.98 6.77
N LEU A 106 3.94 -23.31 5.82
CA LEU A 106 3.12 -24.00 4.83
C LEU A 106 3.96 -24.91 3.93
N PRO A 107 3.47 -26.14 3.63
CA PRO A 107 4.01 -26.97 2.57
C PRO A 107 4.09 -26.18 1.26
N GLU A 108 5.11 -26.45 0.45
CA GLU A 108 5.46 -25.60 -0.67
C GLU A 108 4.33 -25.44 -1.70
N GLY A 109 3.67 -26.54 -2.07
CA GLY A 109 2.52 -26.50 -2.98
C GLY A 109 1.35 -25.71 -2.40
N LEU A 110 1.06 -25.87 -1.11
CA LEU A 110 -0.01 -25.13 -0.44
C LEU A 110 0.32 -23.63 -0.33
N ALA A 111 1.57 -23.29 -0.02
CA ALA A 111 2.03 -21.90 -0.01
C ALA A 111 1.86 -21.25 -1.39
N GLY A 112 2.19 -21.98 -2.47
CA GLY A 112 1.99 -21.52 -3.84
C GLY A 112 0.52 -21.33 -4.18
N LEU A 113 -0.32 -22.29 -3.82
CA LEU A 113 -1.77 -22.24 -4.05
C LEU A 113 -2.42 -21.05 -3.32
N VAL A 114 -2.11 -20.87 -2.03
CA VAL A 114 -2.65 -19.77 -1.22
C VAL A 114 -2.15 -18.41 -1.75
N ALA A 115 -0.87 -18.31 -2.11
CA ALA A 115 -0.32 -17.10 -2.70
C ALA A 115 -1.04 -16.73 -4.00
N LEU A 116 -1.25 -17.69 -4.90
CA LEU A 116 -1.97 -17.46 -6.15
C LEU A 116 -3.43 -17.10 -5.93
N ALA A 117 -4.13 -17.80 -5.04
CA ALA A 117 -5.52 -17.48 -4.72
C ALA A 117 -5.66 -16.05 -4.16
N ALA A 118 -4.77 -15.66 -3.24
CA ALA A 118 -4.74 -14.32 -2.69
C ALA A 118 -4.37 -13.25 -3.73
N THR A 119 -3.40 -13.52 -4.61
CA THR A 119 -3.04 -12.61 -5.70
C THR A 119 -4.18 -12.43 -6.70
N LEU A 120 -4.88 -13.50 -7.08
CA LEU A 120 -6.04 -13.41 -7.97
C LEU A 120 -7.19 -12.66 -7.31
N GLY A 121 -7.44 -12.87 -6.01
CA GLY A 121 -8.42 -12.10 -5.25
C GLY A 121 -8.06 -10.62 -5.15
N ALA A 122 -6.77 -10.28 -5.06
CA ALA A 122 -6.29 -8.90 -5.02
C ALA A 122 -6.20 -8.24 -6.41
N ARG A 123 -6.27 -9.01 -7.50
CA ARG A 123 -6.10 -8.52 -8.89
C ARG A 123 -6.92 -7.25 -9.22
N PRO A 124 -8.20 -7.10 -8.80
CA PRO A 124 -8.96 -5.87 -9.08
C PRO A 124 -8.37 -4.61 -8.44
N ARG A 125 -7.54 -4.75 -7.40
CA ARG A 125 -6.84 -3.65 -6.71
C ARG A 125 -5.48 -3.32 -7.33
N PHE A 126 -4.97 -4.19 -8.19
CA PHE A 126 -3.78 -3.90 -8.99
C PHE A 126 -4.19 -3.21 -10.28
N LEU A 127 -4.78 -2.02 -10.17
CA LEU A 127 -4.83 -1.06 -11.27
C LEU A 127 -3.54 -0.24 -11.23
N VAL A 128 -3.24 0.59 -12.24
CA VAL A 128 -2.09 1.50 -12.20
C VAL A 128 -2.41 2.65 -11.25
N ARG A 129 -2.43 2.32 -9.95
CA ARG A 129 -2.83 3.14 -8.82
C ARG A 129 -1.82 3.00 -7.68
N PRO A 130 -1.72 4.00 -6.80
CA PRO A 130 -0.81 3.95 -5.66
C PRO A 130 -1.15 2.86 -4.63
N GLU A 131 -2.38 2.31 -4.65
CA GLU A 131 -2.81 1.16 -3.84
C GLU A 131 -1.87 -0.06 -4.00
N ILE A 132 -1.21 -0.23 -5.15
CA ILE A 132 -0.17 -1.27 -5.32
C ILE A 132 0.87 -1.16 -4.20
N VAL A 133 1.36 0.05 -3.92
CA VAL A 133 2.36 0.27 -2.87
C VAL A 133 1.81 -0.04 -1.49
N THR A 134 0.53 0.26 -1.23
CA THR A 134 -0.14 -0.15 0.01
C THR A 134 -0.11 -1.65 0.21
N LEU A 135 -0.48 -2.43 -0.82
CA LEU A 135 -0.57 -3.88 -0.69
C LEU A 135 0.80 -4.50 -0.33
N PHE A 136 1.88 -4.03 -0.97
CA PHE A 136 3.23 -4.41 -0.58
C PHE A 136 3.59 -3.94 0.83
N GLY A 137 3.30 -2.67 1.14
CA GLY A 137 3.57 -2.06 2.44
C GLY A 137 2.96 -2.85 3.58
N VAL A 138 1.68 -3.23 3.48
CA VAL A 138 0.97 -4.03 4.49
C VAL A 138 1.63 -5.40 4.70
N VAL A 139 1.93 -6.14 3.63
CA VAL A 139 2.52 -7.48 3.76
C VAL A 139 3.92 -7.41 4.39
N VAL A 140 4.74 -6.44 3.98
CA VAL A 140 6.08 -6.25 4.56
C VAL A 140 5.97 -5.78 6.01
N LEU A 141 5.08 -4.84 6.31
CA LEU A 141 4.82 -4.33 7.66
C LEU A 141 4.47 -5.48 8.61
N LEU A 142 3.44 -6.25 8.30
CA LEU A 142 2.97 -7.35 9.15
C LEU A 142 4.05 -8.42 9.33
N GLY A 143 4.72 -8.83 8.25
CA GLY A 143 5.79 -9.81 8.32
C GLY A 143 7.01 -9.35 9.13
N ARG A 144 7.28 -8.04 9.21
CA ARG A 144 8.36 -7.47 10.04
C ARG A 144 7.93 -7.27 11.48
N VAL A 145 6.70 -6.80 11.72
CA VAL A 145 6.12 -6.69 13.08
C VAL A 145 6.07 -8.06 13.74
N GLU A 146 5.65 -9.10 13.02
CA GLU A 146 5.63 -10.47 13.52
C GLU A 146 7.04 -10.94 13.96
N ARG A 147 8.08 -10.62 13.19
CA ARG A 147 9.47 -10.94 13.57
C ARG A 147 9.93 -10.20 14.83
N ILE A 148 9.51 -8.94 15.00
CA ILE A 148 9.83 -8.16 16.20
C ILE A 148 9.11 -8.75 17.42
N ALA A 149 7.84 -9.14 17.25
CA ALA A 149 6.98 -9.66 18.30
C ALA A 149 7.41 -11.04 18.81
N ARG A 150 7.91 -11.93 17.93
CA ARG A 150 8.32 -13.27 18.32
C ARG A 150 9.49 -13.24 19.32
N PRO A 151 9.50 -14.14 20.34
CA PRO A 151 10.67 -14.37 21.17
C PRO A 151 11.88 -14.70 20.29
N ARG A 152 13.12 -14.42 20.77
CA ARG A 152 14.35 -14.78 20.05
C ARG A 152 14.36 -16.27 19.78
N ASP A 153 14.02 -16.65 18.55
CA ASP A 153 14.20 -17.99 18.02
C ASP A 153 15.57 -18.00 17.34
N GLU A 154 16.47 -18.90 17.75
CA GLU A 154 17.88 -18.96 17.28
C GLU A 154 17.98 -19.07 15.75
N ARG A 155 16.89 -19.52 15.10
CA ARG A 155 16.77 -19.61 13.64
C ARG A 155 16.82 -18.26 12.93
N TRP A 156 16.51 -17.15 13.61
CA TRP A 156 16.43 -15.81 13.01
C TRP A 156 17.43 -14.86 13.67
N LYS A 157 18.62 -14.75 13.04
CA LYS A 157 19.76 -13.96 13.55
C LYS A 157 19.61 -12.43 13.38
N GLU A 158 18.51 -11.94 12.80
CA GLU A 158 18.36 -10.51 12.50
C GLU A 158 18.03 -9.70 13.78
N PRO A 159 18.79 -8.64 14.11
CA PRO A 159 18.50 -7.81 15.27
C PRO A 159 17.13 -7.10 15.15
N ARG A 160 16.36 -7.05 16.24
CA ARG A 160 15.07 -6.33 16.30
C ARG A 160 15.18 -4.86 15.85
N ALA A 161 16.28 -4.20 16.22
CA ALA A 161 16.55 -2.82 15.81
C ALA A 161 16.58 -2.67 14.28
N ARG A 162 17.19 -3.62 13.56
CA ARG A 162 17.22 -3.60 12.09
C ARG A 162 15.83 -3.74 11.49
N SER A 163 15.00 -4.62 12.04
CA SER A 163 13.59 -4.74 11.60
C SER A 163 12.79 -3.48 11.90
N GLY A 164 12.98 -2.85 13.06
CA GLY A 164 12.35 -1.58 13.42
C GLY A 164 12.71 -0.45 12.46
N TRP A 165 14.00 -0.27 12.16
CA TRP A 165 14.46 0.73 11.19
C TRP A 165 14.00 0.44 9.76
N THR A 166 13.88 -0.84 9.39
CA THR A 166 13.28 -1.24 8.10
C THR A 166 11.82 -0.81 8.01
N LEU A 167 11.06 -0.92 9.11
CA LEU A 167 9.67 -0.45 9.16
C LEU A 167 9.57 1.07 9.08
N VAL A 168 10.45 1.80 9.75
CA VAL A 168 10.52 3.26 9.62
C VAL A 168 10.80 3.65 8.17
N ALA A 169 11.84 3.08 7.56
CA ALA A 169 12.17 3.35 6.16
C ALA A 169 11.02 2.98 5.22
N LEU A 170 10.34 1.85 5.47
CA LEU A 170 9.16 1.44 4.71
C LEU A 170 8.05 2.50 4.79
N VAL A 171 7.70 2.97 5.99
CA VAL A 171 6.64 3.97 6.18
C VAL A 171 7.02 5.31 5.57
N VAL A 172 8.27 5.75 5.72
CA VAL A 172 8.78 6.97 5.09
C VAL A 172 8.69 6.89 3.57
N VAL A 173 9.01 5.75 2.95
CA VAL A 173 8.87 5.60 1.50
C VAL A 173 7.40 5.49 1.10
N TRP A 174 6.62 4.68 1.82
CA TRP A 174 5.22 4.41 1.50
C TRP A 174 4.37 5.68 1.54
N VAL A 175 4.54 6.55 2.55
CA VAL A 175 3.76 7.79 2.67
C VAL A 175 3.97 8.78 1.52
N GLN A 176 5.05 8.64 0.74
CA GLN A 176 5.29 9.45 -0.46
C GLN A 176 4.49 8.97 -1.67
N PHE A 177 4.22 7.65 -1.72
CA PHE A 177 3.47 7.03 -2.80
C PHE A 177 1.97 7.02 -2.53
N HIS A 178 1.55 6.85 -1.27
CA HIS A 178 0.15 6.71 -0.93
C HIS A 178 -0.16 7.11 0.52
N GLY A 179 -1.22 7.88 0.70
CA GLY A 179 -1.71 8.36 2.00
C GLY A 179 -2.17 7.24 2.94
N GLU A 180 -2.58 6.08 2.41
CA GLU A 180 -2.95 4.92 3.23
C GLU A 180 -1.79 4.31 4.04
N ALA A 181 -0.55 4.79 3.86
CA ALA A 181 0.52 4.53 4.82
C ALA A 181 0.11 4.87 6.27
N MET A 182 -0.86 5.76 6.45
CA MET A 182 -1.53 6.07 7.72
C MET A 182 -2.09 4.83 8.46
N LEU A 183 -2.33 3.71 7.77
CA LEU A 183 -2.75 2.45 8.39
C LEU A 183 -1.62 1.78 9.17
N ALA A 184 -0.35 2.07 8.84
CA ALA A 184 0.79 1.32 9.36
C ALA A 184 0.93 1.35 10.90
N PRO A 185 0.77 2.50 11.60
CA PRO A 185 0.79 2.54 13.06
C PRO A 185 -0.32 1.70 13.68
N GLY A 186 -1.54 1.77 13.15
CA GLY A 186 -2.69 1.02 13.66
C GLY A 186 -2.52 -0.49 13.48
N LEU A 187 -2.08 -0.92 12.29
CA LEU A 187 -1.80 -2.33 12.01
C LEU A 187 -0.66 -2.88 12.88
N ALA A 188 0.41 -2.10 13.08
CA ALA A 188 1.49 -2.48 13.98
C ALA A 188 1.01 -2.58 15.43
N PHE A 189 0.22 -1.61 15.90
CA PHE A 189 -0.35 -1.61 17.25
C PHE A 189 -1.23 -2.84 17.50
N LEU A 190 -2.20 -3.10 16.63
CA LEU A 190 -3.11 -4.23 16.77
C LEU A 190 -2.37 -5.58 16.73
N SER A 191 -1.39 -5.72 15.83
CA SER A 191 -0.58 -6.93 15.72
C SER A 191 0.26 -7.18 16.98
N LEU A 192 0.92 -6.14 17.51
CA LEU A 192 1.73 -6.23 18.73
C LEU A 192 0.87 -6.46 19.97
N LEU A 193 -0.28 -5.78 20.06
CA LEU A 193 -1.24 -5.95 21.14
C LEU A 193 -1.77 -7.39 21.16
N GLY A 194 -2.18 -7.92 20.01
CA GLY A 194 -2.61 -9.32 19.90
C GLY A 194 -1.52 -10.29 20.35
N GLY A 195 -0.28 -10.07 19.92
CA GLY A 195 0.87 -10.86 20.37
C GLY A 195 1.14 -10.78 21.88
N ALA A 196 1.06 -9.58 22.47
CA ALA A 196 1.25 -9.36 23.90
C ALA A 196 0.13 -10.01 24.73
N LEU A 197 -1.11 -9.93 24.27
CA LEU A 197 -2.28 -10.53 24.91
C LEU A 197 -2.33 -12.06 24.76
N ALA A 198 -1.72 -12.62 23.72
CA ALA A 198 -1.54 -14.06 23.55
C ALA A 198 -0.30 -14.60 24.28
N SER A 199 0.59 -13.73 24.76
CA SER A 199 1.85 -14.13 25.39
C SER A 199 1.66 -14.68 26.82
N PRO A 200 2.58 -15.54 27.30
CA PRO A 200 2.59 -16.04 28.67
C PRO A 200 2.59 -14.93 29.73
N PRO A 201 2.10 -15.17 30.96
CA PRO A 201 2.00 -14.15 32.01
C PRO A 201 3.31 -13.39 32.28
N ALA A 202 4.46 -14.08 32.24
CA ALA A 202 5.77 -13.46 32.45
C ALA A 202 6.09 -12.39 31.38
N ALA A 203 5.83 -12.67 30.11
CA ALA A 203 6.04 -11.72 29.01
C ALA A 203 5.02 -10.57 29.04
N ARG A 204 3.79 -10.82 29.50
CA ARG A 204 2.73 -9.80 29.66
C ARG A 204 3.02 -8.80 30.77
N ARG A 205 3.76 -9.20 31.80
CA ARG A 205 4.22 -8.31 32.88
C ARG A 205 5.48 -7.50 32.51
N SER A 206 6.12 -7.80 31.39
CA SER A 206 7.34 -7.12 30.97
C SER A 206 7.06 -5.72 30.44
N ARG A 207 7.73 -4.72 31.03
CA ARG A 207 7.72 -3.33 30.53
C ARG A 207 8.25 -3.23 29.10
N ALA A 208 9.19 -4.09 28.71
CA ALA A 208 9.74 -4.09 27.35
C ALA A 208 8.68 -4.49 26.30
N THR A 209 7.78 -5.41 26.64
CA THR A 209 6.68 -5.83 25.76
C THR A 209 5.75 -4.64 25.48
N TRP A 210 5.27 -3.96 26.53
CA TRP A 210 4.39 -2.81 26.38
C TRP A 210 5.12 -1.59 25.78
N GLY A 211 6.41 -1.42 26.08
CA GLY A 211 7.26 -0.44 25.42
C GLY A 211 7.32 -0.65 23.91
N LEU A 212 7.35 -1.89 23.42
CA LEU A 212 7.25 -2.19 21.99
C LEU A 212 5.84 -1.95 21.44
N VAL A 213 4.80 -2.40 22.15
CA VAL A 213 3.38 -2.27 21.76
C VAL A 213 3.00 -0.80 21.52
N PHE A 214 3.47 0.13 22.35
CA PHE A 214 3.16 1.55 22.18
C PHE A 214 4.28 2.31 21.46
N GLY A 215 5.54 1.98 21.71
CA GLY A 215 6.68 2.72 21.19
C GLY A 215 6.91 2.54 19.69
N LEU A 216 6.75 1.32 19.15
CA LEU A 216 6.93 1.12 17.70
C LEU A 216 5.82 1.80 16.90
N PRO A 217 4.52 1.65 17.20
CA PRO A 217 3.47 2.40 16.51
C PRO A 217 3.65 3.91 16.60
N ALA A 218 4.03 4.45 17.76
CA ALA A 218 4.32 5.88 17.91
C ALA A 218 5.47 6.33 16.99
N LEU A 219 6.54 5.53 16.90
CA LEU A 219 7.66 5.79 15.98
C LEU A 219 7.21 5.75 14.51
N LEU A 220 6.36 4.79 14.12
CA LEU A 220 5.81 4.73 12.77
C LEU A 220 4.86 5.90 12.49
N ALA A 221 4.08 6.35 13.47
CA ALA A 221 3.24 7.54 13.34
C ALA A 221 4.09 8.80 13.12
N ALA A 222 5.21 8.93 13.82
CA ALA A 222 6.18 10.00 13.58
C ALA A 222 6.80 9.91 12.17
N ALA A 223 7.07 8.69 11.68
CA ALA A 223 7.59 8.48 10.33
C ALA A 223 6.63 8.95 9.22
N LEU A 224 5.31 8.96 9.46
CA LEU A 224 4.34 9.51 8.51
C LEU A 224 4.53 11.01 8.26
N LEU A 225 5.15 11.74 9.18
CA LEU A 225 5.43 13.17 9.01
C LEU A 225 6.50 13.44 7.93
N ALA A 226 7.21 12.42 7.48
CA ALA A 226 8.22 12.51 6.43
C ALA A 226 7.59 12.59 5.02
N ASN A 227 6.66 13.53 4.83
CA ASN A 227 6.02 13.85 3.56
C ASN A 227 5.94 15.38 3.35
N PRO A 228 5.74 15.87 2.12
CA PRO A 228 5.74 17.31 1.83
C PRO A 228 4.70 18.14 2.61
N TYR A 229 3.65 17.50 3.11
CA TYR A 229 2.54 18.11 3.83
C TYR A 229 2.60 17.89 5.35
N GLY A 230 3.55 17.08 5.84
CA GLY A 230 3.70 16.77 7.26
C GLY A 230 2.41 16.21 7.86
N TRP A 231 1.95 16.84 8.95
CA TRP A 231 0.75 16.42 9.69
C TRP A 231 -0.56 16.66 8.92
N ARG A 232 -0.56 17.57 7.93
CA ARG A 232 -1.77 17.91 7.17
C ARG A 232 -2.31 16.75 6.34
N LEU A 233 -1.50 15.72 6.11
CA LEU A 233 -1.97 14.48 5.49
C LEU A 233 -3.18 13.88 6.21
N ILE A 234 -3.30 14.07 7.54
CA ILE A 234 -4.44 13.62 8.35
C ILE A 234 -5.75 14.33 7.95
N GLU A 235 -5.66 15.52 7.34
CA GLU A 235 -6.83 16.27 6.87
C GLU A 235 -7.50 15.57 5.67
N VAL A 236 -6.77 14.80 4.87
CA VAL A 236 -7.25 14.17 3.63
C VAL A 236 -8.48 13.27 3.87
N PRO A 237 -8.40 12.19 4.69
CA PRO A 237 -9.56 11.33 4.90
C PRO A 237 -10.73 12.06 5.55
N LEU A 238 -10.47 13.06 6.39
CA LEU A 238 -11.52 13.88 7.01
C LEU A 238 -12.23 14.76 5.97
N GLY A 239 -11.48 15.33 5.04
CA GLY A 239 -12.00 16.12 3.93
C GLY A 239 -12.85 15.26 2.99
N ILE A 240 -12.37 14.07 2.63
CA ILE A 240 -13.13 13.10 1.82
C ILE A 240 -14.42 12.70 2.55
N ALA A 241 -14.35 12.35 3.83
CA ALA A 241 -15.53 11.96 4.60
C ALA A 241 -16.60 13.06 4.64
N ARG A 242 -16.20 14.32 4.80
CA ARG A 242 -17.11 15.48 4.75
C ARG A 242 -17.70 15.65 3.35
N ALA A 243 -16.86 15.63 2.32
CA ALA A 243 -17.31 15.75 0.94
C ALA A 243 -18.33 14.65 0.57
N LEU A 244 -18.07 13.40 0.97
CA LEU A 244 -19.00 12.29 0.76
C LEU A 244 -20.30 12.44 1.56
N ALA A 245 -20.27 13.03 2.75
CA ALA A 245 -21.48 13.29 3.54
C ALA A 245 -22.37 14.38 2.90
N ASP A 246 -21.75 15.33 2.19
CA ASP A 246 -22.44 16.42 1.50
C ASP A 246 -22.92 16.02 0.08
N LEU A 247 -22.41 14.90 -0.47
CA LEU A 247 -22.85 14.42 -1.77
C LEU A 247 -24.27 13.86 -1.70
N PRO A 248 -25.17 14.24 -2.63
CA PRO A 248 -26.45 13.56 -2.75
C PRO A 248 -26.21 12.07 -3.03
N ALA A 249 -27.01 11.20 -2.42
CA ALA A 249 -26.86 9.73 -2.45
C ALA A 249 -26.79 9.12 -3.87
N ALA A 250 -27.16 9.89 -4.91
CA ALA A 250 -26.98 9.52 -6.30
C ALA A 250 -26.38 10.70 -7.06
N ASN A 251 -25.25 10.45 -7.73
CA ASN A 251 -24.66 11.42 -8.63
C ASN A 251 -25.59 11.59 -9.86
N PRO A 252 -26.14 12.80 -10.13
CA PRO A 252 -27.12 13.02 -11.18
C PRO A 252 -26.62 12.60 -12.57
N GLU A 253 -25.32 12.74 -12.85
CA GLU A 253 -24.72 12.37 -14.14
C GLU A 253 -24.65 10.85 -14.38
N TRP A 254 -24.82 10.04 -13.32
CA TRP A 254 -24.90 8.58 -13.38
C TRP A 254 -26.35 8.08 -13.42
N ARG A 255 -27.34 8.99 -13.33
CA ARG A 255 -28.72 8.63 -13.62
C ARG A 255 -28.83 8.40 -15.12
N SER A 256 -29.27 7.21 -15.49
CA SER A 256 -29.61 6.90 -16.87
C SER A 256 -30.55 7.98 -17.41
N SER A 257 -30.22 8.56 -18.56
CA SER A 257 -31.13 9.46 -19.29
C SER A 257 -32.44 8.77 -19.70
N PHE A 258 -32.49 7.44 -19.57
CA PHE A 258 -33.67 6.60 -19.82
C PHE A 258 -34.43 6.22 -18.54
N ALA A 259 -34.05 6.73 -17.36
CA ALA A 259 -34.83 6.52 -16.15
C ALA A 259 -36.18 7.23 -16.30
N ALA A 260 -37.29 6.47 -16.21
CA ALA A 260 -38.63 7.03 -16.25
C ALA A 260 -38.80 8.08 -15.14
N PRO A 261 -39.56 9.17 -15.38
CA PRO A 261 -39.83 10.16 -14.35
C PRO A 261 -40.42 9.47 -13.12
N GLN A 262 -39.83 9.73 -11.95
CA GLN A 262 -40.36 9.27 -10.68
C GLN A 262 -41.75 9.92 -10.48
N PRO A 263 -42.79 9.15 -10.09
CA PRO A 263 -44.13 9.68 -9.85
C PRO A 263 -44.19 10.65 -8.68
#